data_AF-A0A7J7FL92-F1
#
_entry.id   AF-A0A7J7FL92-F1
#
_cell.length_a   1.000
_cell.length_b   1.000
_cell.length_c   1.000
_cell.angle_alpha   90.00
_cell.angle_beta   90.00
_cell.angle_gamma   90.00
#
_symmetry.space_group_name_H-M   'P 1'
#
loop_
_entity.id
_entity.type
_entity.pdbx_description
1 polymer ?
#
loop_
_entity_poly.entity_id
_entity_poly.type
_entity_poly.pdbx_seq_one_letter_code
_entity_poly.pdbx_strand_id
1 'polypeptide(L)'
;MGGSSADSAPPIGRVQMGEGGCFLEIAGVEASPAPQAGRASEAGRMNVGVAHSEVNPNTRVMNSRGIWLAYIILVGLLHVVLLSIPFFSIPVVWTLTNVIHNLAMYIFLHTVKGTPFETPDQGKARLLTYWEQMDYGLQFTSSRKFLSISPIVLYLLASFYTTHDAVHFLINTASLLSVLLPKLPQFHGVRLFGINKY
;
A
#
# COMPACT_ATOMS: atom_id res chain seq x y z
N MET A 1 -37.16 -5.42 -53.52
CA MET A 1 -35.71 -5.41 -53.30
C MET A 1 -35.47 -4.86 -51.90
N GLY A 2 -34.99 -5.69 -50.98
CA GLY A 2 -34.82 -5.35 -49.56
C GLY A 2 -34.56 -6.63 -48.77
N GLY A 3 -33.37 -7.20 -48.96
CA GLY A 3 -32.91 -8.42 -48.29
C GLY A 3 -32.29 -8.07 -46.94
N SER A 4 -32.71 -8.82 -45.93
CA SER A 4 -32.32 -8.76 -44.52
C SER A 4 -30.88 -9.25 -44.32
N SER A 5 -30.06 -8.50 -43.57
CA SER A 5 -28.77 -8.93 -43.05
C SER A 5 -28.96 -9.43 -41.61
N ALA A 6 -28.86 -10.74 -41.40
CA ALA A 6 -28.77 -11.35 -40.08
C ALA A 6 -27.36 -11.92 -39.90
N ASP A 7 -26.64 -11.31 -38.97
CA ASP A 7 -25.28 -11.61 -38.59
C ASP A 7 -25.19 -12.92 -37.80
N SER A 8 -24.10 -13.63 -38.03
CA SER A 8 -23.75 -14.97 -37.54
C SER A 8 -23.42 -15.04 -36.04
N ALA A 9 -23.99 -16.03 -35.34
CA ALA A 9 -23.53 -16.48 -34.02
C ALA A 9 -23.06 -17.95 -34.09
N PRO A 10 -21.88 -18.31 -33.54
CA PRO A 10 -21.47 -19.71 -33.42
C PRO A 10 -22.01 -20.37 -32.13
N PRO A 11 -22.21 -21.70 -32.12
CA PRO A 11 -22.94 -22.39 -31.07
C PRO A 11 -22.08 -22.76 -29.86
N ILE A 12 -22.80 -22.87 -28.75
CA ILE A 12 -22.45 -23.38 -27.43
C ILE A 12 -21.64 -24.68 -27.52
N GLY A 13 -20.45 -24.69 -26.92
CA GLY A 13 -19.61 -25.87 -26.76
C GLY A 13 -20.23 -26.90 -25.82
N ARG A 14 -20.66 -28.03 -26.37
CA ARG A 14 -20.94 -29.27 -25.63
C ARG A 14 -19.63 -29.98 -25.30
N VAL A 15 -19.39 -30.23 -24.01
CA VAL A 15 -18.41 -31.22 -23.54
C VAL A 15 -19.01 -32.61 -23.75
N GLN A 16 -18.31 -33.48 -24.47
CA GLN A 16 -18.66 -34.88 -24.62
C GLN A 16 -17.42 -35.73 -24.34
N MET A 17 -17.49 -36.54 -23.28
CA MET A 17 -16.50 -37.57 -22.95
C MET A 17 -16.50 -38.66 -24.04
N GLY A 18 -15.31 -39.14 -24.40
CA GLY A 18 -15.10 -40.29 -25.26
C GLY A 18 -13.95 -41.13 -24.74
N GLU A 19 -14.29 -42.36 -24.35
CA GLU A 19 -13.39 -43.44 -23.98
C GLU A 19 -12.42 -43.78 -25.12
N GLY A 20 -11.17 -44.09 -24.77
CA GLY A 20 -10.16 -44.46 -25.75
C GLY A 20 -8.89 -44.94 -25.06
N GLY A 21 -8.91 -46.18 -24.59
CA GLY A 21 -7.73 -46.88 -24.10
C GLY A 21 -6.68 -47.05 -25.21
N CYS A 22 -5.44 -46.72 -24.89
CA CYS A 22 -4.29 -47.18 -25.65
C CYS A 22 -3.69 -48.37 -24.89
N PHE A 23 -3.98 -49.55 -25.42
CA PHE A 23 -3.48 -50.85 -25.02
C PHE A 23 -2.03 -50.96 -25.49
N LEU A 24 -1.07 -50.97 -24.57
CA LEU A 24 0.27 -51.50 -24.83
C LEU A 24 0.49 -52.69 -23.90
N GLU A 25 0.00 -53.84 -24.33
CA GLU A 25 0.36 -55.13 -23.77
C GLU A 25 1.75 -55.50 -24.30
N ILE A 26 2.73 -55.56 -23.40
CA ILE A 26 3.99 -56.26 -23.63
C ILE A 26 4.14 -57.25 -22.49
N ALA A 27 4.04 -58.52 -22.85
CA ALA A 27 4.12 -59.68 -21.97
C ALA A 27 5.53 -59.83 -21.37
N GLY A 28 5.56 -60.46 -20.19
CA GLY A 28 6.61 -60.34 -19.20
C GLY A 28 7.86 -61.20 -19.38
N VAL A 29 8.83 -60.96 -18.49
CA VAL A 29 9.90 -61.89 -18.12
C VAL A 29 10.31 -61.65 -16.65
N GLU A 30 10.15 -62.72 -15.88
CA GLU A 30 10.83 -63.17 -14.64
C GLU A 30 10.86 -62.34 -13.34
N ALA A 31 10.46 -63.03 -12.27
CA ALA A 31 10.63 -62.68 -10.87
C ALA A 31 11.98 -63.17 -10.32
N SER A 32 12.65 -62.35 -9.49
CA SER A 32 13.67 -62.81 -8.52
C SER A 32 13.84 -61.77 -7.39
N PRO A 33 14.30 -62.17 -6.18
CA PRO A 33 13.83 -61.62 -4.92
C PRO A 33 14.58 -60.37 -4.43
N ALA A 34 13.92 -59.67 -3.51
CA ALA A 34 14.37 -58.46 -2.84
C ALA A 34 15.70 -58.61 -2.06
N PRO A 35 16.52 -57.54 -1.98
CA PRO A 35 17.36 -57.28 -0.83
C PRO A 35 16.67 -56.23 0.06
N GLN A 36 16.36 -56.63 1.29
CA GLN A 36 15.89 -55.76 2.35
C GLN A 36 17.09 -54.95 2.88
N ALA A 37 17.20 -53.67 2.52
CA ALA A 37 18.09 -52.73 3.19
C ALA A 37 17.67 -51.28 2.93
N GLY A 38 17.42 -50.54 4.00
CA GLY A 38 17.25 -49.08 3.97
C GLY A 38 15.82 -48.62 4.13
N ARG A 39 15.31 -48.66 5.37
CA ARG A 39 14.34 -47.66 5.85
C ARG A 39 15.05 -46.31 5.75
N ALA A 40 15.04 -45.69 4.57
CA ALA A 40 15.28 -44.27 4.44
C ALA A 40 14.10 -43.63 5.15
N SER A 41 14.36 -43.22 6.38
CA SER A 41 13.52 -42.35 7.18
C SER A 41 12.84 -41.37 6.24
N GLU A 42 11.52 -41.39 6.26
CA GLU A 42 10.65 -40.30 5.85
C GLU A 42 10.92 -39.14 6.84
N ALA A 43 12.17 -38.66 6.84
CA ALA A 43 12.58 -37.44 7.46
C ALA A 43 11.83 -36.40 6.66
N GLY A 44 10.74 -35.93 7.29
CA GLY A 44 9.84 -34.97 6.71
C GLY A 44 10.66 -33.97 5.92
N ARG A 45 10.34 -33.85 4.63
CA ARG A 45 10.45 -32.56 3.98
C ARG A 45 9.57 -31.63 4.81
N MET A 46 10.13 -31.12 5.91
CA MET A 46 9.81 -29.79 6.36
C MET A 46 10.02 -28.97 5.11
N ASN A 47 8.92 -28.69 4.42
CA ASN A 47 8.79 -27.44 3.72
C ASN A 47 9.09 -26.41 4.82
N VAL A 48 10.36 -26.08 4.97
CA VAL A 48 10.78 -24.76 5.41
C VAL A 48 10.16 -23.87 4.36
N GLY A 49 8.88 -23.57 4.54
CA GLY A 49 8.28 -22.38 3.98
C GLY A 49 9.28 -21.34 4.41
N VAL A 50 10.08 -20.89 3.45
CA VAL A 50 10.88 -19.70 3.62
C VAL A 50 9.79 -18.68 3.88
N ALA A 51 9.50 -18.45 5.17
CA ALA A 51 8.72 -17.32 5.56
C ALA A 51 9.53 -16.20 4.94
N HIS A 52 9.02 -15.62 3.85
CA HIS A 52 9.53 -14.39 3.33
C HIS A 52 9.19 -13.37 4.42
N SER A 53 9.95 -13.40 5.53
CA SER A 53 9.94 -12.39 6.55
C SER A 53 10.35 -11.15 5.79
N GLU A 54 9.37 -10.28 5.61
CA GLU A 54 9.54 -9.10 4.81
C GLU A 54 10.69 -8.29 5.41
N VAL A 55 11.79 -8.20 4.66
CA VAL A 55 13.06 -7.60 5.12
C VAL A 55 12.89 -6.10 5.46
N ASN A 56 11.75 -5.51 5.12
CA ASN A 56 11.38 -4.17 5.52
C ASN A 56 9.88 -4.08 5.86
N PRO A 57 9.49 -3.99 7.15
CA PRO A 57 8.07 -3.87 7.52
C PRO A 57 7.39 -2.59 7.00
N ASN A 58 8.14 -1.53 6.69
CA ASN A 58 7.57 -0.25 6.23
C ASN A 58 6.86 -0.34 4.87
N THR A 59 7.09 -1.39 4.09
CA THR A 59 6.44 -1.62 2.78
C THR A 59 4.95 -1.92 2.93
N ARG A 60 4.53 -2.62 4.00
CA ARG A 60 3.16 -3.15 4.16
C ARG A 60 2.38 -2.62 5.34
N VAL A 61 3.02 -2.00 6.33
CA VAL A 61 2.34 -1.49 7.53
C VAL A 61 1.14 -0.61 7.17
N MET A 62 1.27 0.23 6.13
CA MET A 62 0.21 1.13 5.70
C MET A 62 -0.92 0.48 4.88
N ASN A 63 -0.79 -0.80 4.50
CA ASN A 63 -1.78 -1.54 3.70
C ASN A 63 -2.88 -2.17 4.57
N SER A 64 -2.67 -2.27 5.89
CA SER A 64 -3.66 -2.86 6.81
C SER A 64 -4.88 -1.95 7.00
N ARG A 65 -6.09 -2.52 7.00
CA ARG A 65 -7.32 -1.76 7.32
C ARG A 65 -7.28 -1.14 8.72
N GLY A 66 -6.58 -1.78 9.66
CA GLY A 66 -6.47 -1.31 11.04
C GLY A 66 -5.72 0.03 11.14
N ILE A 67 -4.67 0.23 10.34
CA ILE A 67 -3.91 1.49 10.37
C ILE A 67 -4.71 2.64 9.77
N TRP A 68 -5.55 2.38 8.76
CA TRP A 68 -6.44 3.39 8.17
C TRP A 68 -7.50 3.82 9.18
N LEU A 69 -8.09 2.87 9.91
CA LEU A 69 -9.03 3.18 10.98
C LEU A 69 -8.36 3.97 12.11
N ALA A 70 -7.20 3.51 12.58
CA ALA A 70 -6.44 4.19 13.63
C ALA A 70 -6.06 5.62 13.22
N TYR A 71 -5.70 5.83 11.96
CA TYR A 71 -5.44 7.15 11.41
C TYR A 71 -6.67 8.06 11.46
N ILE A 72 -7.84 7.60 10.99
CA ILE A 72 -9.08 8.39 11.02
C ILE A 72 -9.45 8.75 12.47
N ILE A 73 -9.34 7.78 13.39
CA ILE A 73 -9.59 7.99 14.82
C ILE A 73 -8.60 9.02 15.39
N LEU A 74 -7.32 8.93 15.06
CA LEU A 74 -6.30 9.87 15.54
C LEU A 74 -6.57 11.30 15.08
N VAL A 75 -6.97 11.49 13.81
CA VAL A 75 -7.34 12.81 13.27
C VAL A 75 -8.61 13.34 13.93
N GLY A 76 -9.62 12.48 14.12
CA GLY A 76 -10.84 12.84 14.83
C GLY A 76 -10.57 13.22 16.29
N LEU A 77 -9.72 12.47 16.98
CA LEU A 77 -9.32 12.74 18.36
C LEU A 77 -8.57 14.07 18.47
N LEU A 78 -7.61 14.33 17.57
CA LEU A 78 -6.92 15.62 17.49
C LEU A 78 -7.94 16.77 17.37
N HIS A 79 -8.93 16.62 16.49
CA HIS A 79 -9.95 17.65 16.30
C HIS A 79 -10.80 17.87 17.55
N VAL A 80 -11.23 16.80 18.22
CA VAL A 80 -12.00 16.87 19.47
C VAL A 80 -11.19 17.52 20.60
N VAL A 81 -9.91 17.20 20.71
CA VAL A 81 -9.00 17.82 21.69
C VAL A 81 -8.82 19.32 21.42
N LEU A 82 -8.79 19.75 20.16
CA LEU A 82 -8.75 21.17 19.84
C LEU A 82 -10.08 21.88 20.11
N LEU A 83 -11.21 21.20 19.89
CA LEU A 83 -12.55 21.73 20.20
C LEU A 83 -12.79 21.88 21.70
N SER A 84 -12.11 21.12 22.56
CA SER A 84 -12.26 21.23 24.01
C SER A 84 -11.56 22.46 24.62
N ILE A 85 -10.82 23.23 23.82
CA ILE A 85 -10.15 24.46 24.25
C ILE A 85 -11.13 25.65 24.13
N PRO A 86 -11.52 26.29 25.24
CA PRO A 86 -12.62 27.28 25.25
C PRO A 86 -12.30 28.60 24.52
N PHE A 87 -11.04 28.84 24.15
CA PHE A 87 -10.59 30.07 23.50
C PHE A 87 -10.52 29.98 21.97
N PHE A 88 -10.77 28.80 21.39
CA PHE A 88 -10.70 28.61 19.95
C PHE A 88 -12.08 28.69 19.30
N SER A 89 -12.16 29.50 18.24
CA SER A 89 -13.33 29.52 17.36
C SER A 89 -13.31 28.30 16.43
N ILE A 90 -14.50 27.90 15.95
CA ILE A 90 -14.64 26.75 15.04
C ILE A 90 -13.70 26.87 13.80
N PRO A 91 -13.60 28.02 13.10
CA PRO A 91 -12.65 28.20 11.99
C PRO A 91 -11.19 27.96 12.37
N VAL A 92 -10.79 28.45 13.55
CA VAL A 92 -9.42 28.29 14.08
C VAL A 92 -9.13 26.82 14.35
N VAL A 93 -10.06 26.09 14.97
CA VAL A 93 -9.90 24.65 15.25
C VAL A 93 -9.73 23.84 13.96
N TRP A 94 -10.53 24.12 12.92
CA TRP A 94 -10.38 23.45 11.62
C TRP A 94 -9.04 23.76 10.95
N THR A 95 -8.58 25.01 11.03
CA THR A 95 -7.27 25.42 10.51
C THR A 95 -6.13 24.74 11.25
N LEU A 96 -6.17 24.73 12.59
CA LEU A 96 -5.17 24.05 13.42
C LEU A 96 -5.15 22.55 13.17
N THR A 97 -6.32 21.92 13.03
CA THR A 97 -6.43 20.49 12.71
C THR A 97 -5.74 20.20 11.37
N ASN A 98 -6.02 20.99 10.34
CA ASN A 98 -5.41 20.85 9.02
C ASN A 98 -3.89 21.07 9.05
N VAL A 99 -3.41 22.11 9.73
CA VAL A 99 -1.98 22.43 9.83
C VAL A 99 -1.22 21.36 10.62
N ILE A 100 -1.71 20.96 11.80
CA ILE A 100 -1.07 19.94 12.65
C ILE A 100 -1.05 18.59 11.92
N HIS A 101 -2.15 18.23 11.26
CA HIS A 101 -2.22 17.03 10.43
C HIS A 101 -1.19 17.04 9.29
N ASN A 102 -1.14 18.14 8.51
CA ASN A 102 -0.21 18.27 7.39
C ASN A 102 1.24 18.24 7.87
N LEU A 103 1.55 18.89 9.01
CA LEU A 103 2.87 18.87 9.62
C LEU A 103 3.26 17.46 10.10
N ALA A 104 2.38 16.77 10.83
CA ALA A 104 2.62 15.42 11.30
C ALA A 104 2.82 14.45 10.13
N MET A 105 1.99 14.57 9.08
CA MET A 105 2.11 13.80 7.85
C MET A 105 3.43 14.07 7.13
N TYR A 106 3.87 15.33 7.05
CA TYR A 106 5.14 15.69 6.44
C TYR A 106 6.32 15.09 7.21
N ILE A 107 6.33 15.21 8.54
CA ILE A 107 7.39 14.65 9.38
C ILE A 107 7.43 13.13 9.23
N PHE A 108 6.31 12.46 9.43
CA PHE A 108 6.24 11.00 9.40
C PHE A 108 6.60 10.43 8.02
N LEU A 109 6.07 11.00 6.93
CA LEU A 109 6.24 10.44 5.59
C LEU A 109 7.55 10.87 4.92
N HIS A 110 8.00 12.11 5.13
CA HIS A 110 9.10 12.71 4.37
C HIS A 110 10.34 13.05 5.21
N THR A 111 10.26 13.00 6.54
CA THR A 111 11.43 13.26 7.41
C THR A 111 11.98 11.97 8.01
N VAL A 112 11.11 11.07 8.49
CA VAL A 112 11.50 9.78 9.08
C VAL A 112 12.12 8.88 8.00
N LYS A 113 13.32 8.36 8.27
CA LYS A 113 14.11 7.48 7.39
C LYS A 113 14.51 6.19 8.11
N GLY A 114 14.81 5.16 7.33
CA GLY A 114 15.17 3.83 7.83
C GLY A 114 13.96 3.06 8.36
N THR A 115 14.23 1.92 9.00
CA THR A 115 13.23 1.17 9.77
C THR A 115 13.66 1.21 11.25
N PRO A 116 12.81 1.64 12.19
CA PRO A 116 13.24 1.85 13.58
C PRO A 116 13.65 0.57 14.33
N PHE A 117 13.30 -0.61 13.79
CA PHE A 117 13.37 -1.89 14.51
C PHE A 117 14.13 -3.01 13.78
N GLU A 118 14.64 -2.79 12.56
CA GLU A 118 15.50 -3.77 11.87
C GLU A 118 16.99 -3.45 12.07
N THR A 119 17.83 -4.49 12.03
CA THR A 119 19.28 -4.50 12.26
C THR A 119 20.08 -3.41 11.51
N PRO A 120 21.33 -3.10 11.95
CA PRO A 120 22.18 -2.04 11.37
C PRO A 120 22.43 -2.11 9.86
N ASP A 121 22.24 -3.28 9.23
CA ASP A 121 22.48 -3.52 7.80
C ASP A 121 21.22 -3.24 6.94
N GLN A 122 20.70 -2.02 7.00
CA GLN A 122 19.51 -1.62 6.24
C GLN A 122 19.79 -1.23 4.78
N GLY A 123 21.05 -1.32 4.33
CA GLY A 123 21.46 -0.97 2.98
C GLY A 123 20.87 0.35 2.46
N LYS A 124 20.15 0.28 1.33
CA LYS A 124 19.48 1.45 0.71
C LYS A 124 18.30 1.99 1.54
N ALA A 125 17.64 1.18 2.37
CA ALA A 125 16.46 1.59 3.13
C ALA A 125 16.79 2.63 4.22
N ARG A 126 18.04 2.65 4.73
CA ARG A 126 18.51 3.68 5.68
C ARG A 126 18.38 5.11 5.14
N LEU A 127 18.51 5.27 3.82
CA LEU A 127 18.56 6.57 3.16
C LEU A 127 17.19 7.02 2.64
N LEU A 128 16.23 6.10 2.55
CA LEU A 128 14.89 6.33 2.03
C LEU A 128 13.93 6.76 3.15
N THR A 129 13.05 7.70 2.83
CA THR A 129 11.95 8.11 3.71
C THR A 129 10.87 7.03 3.77
N TYR A 130 10.01 7.10 4.80
CA TYR A 130 8.89 6.18 4.92
C TYR A 130 8.00 6.20 3.66
N TRP A 131 7.77 7.38 3.05
CA TRP A 131 7.06 7.50 1.78
C TRP A 131 7.74 6.78 0.62
N GLU A 132 9.06 6.84 0.52
CA GLU A 132 9.81 6.19 -0.58
C GLU A 132 9.82 4.67 -0.41
N GLN A 133 9.83 4.17 0.82
CA GLN A 133 9.83 2.73 1.12
C GLN A 133 8.43 2.08 0.98
N MET A 134 7.36 2.85 1.15
CA MET A 134 5.98 2.33 1.16
C MET A 134 5.62 1.56 -0.12
N ASP A 135 4.93 0.43 0.03
CA ASP A 135 4.52 -0.44 -1.08
C ASP A 135 5.66 -0.73 -2.08
N TYR A 136 6.89 -0.94 -1.59
CA TYR A 136 8.09 -1.21 -2.41
C TYR A 136 8.44 -0.10 -3.42
N GLY A 137 8.00 1.14 -3.17
CA GLY A 137 8.18 2.24 -4.10
C GLY A 137 7.20 2.25 -5.28
N LEU A 138 6.24 1.31 -5.33
CA LEU A 138 5.20 1.30 -6.35
C LEU A 138 4.33 2.55 -6.21
N GLN A 139 4.11 3.23 -7.32
CA GLN A 139 3.25 4.40 -7.36
C GLN A 139 1.77 3.98 -7.47
N PHE A 140 0.86 4.87 -7.07
CA PHE A 140 -0.59 4.69 -7.22
C PHE A 140 -1.25 3.51 -6.49
N THR A 141 -0.60 2.98 -5.45
CA THR A 141 -1.21 2.01 -4.55
C THR A 141 -2.35 2.62 -3.73
N SER A 142 -3.24 1.78 -3.20
CA SER A 142 -4.37 2.23 -2.38
C SER A 142 -3.93 3.01 -1.15
N SER A 143 -2.84 2.59 -0.48
CA SER A 143 -2.27 3.25 0.68
C SER A 143 -1.72 4.65 0.33
N ARG A 144 -0.98 4.77 -0.77
CA ARG A 144 -0.47 6.07 -1.24
C ARG A 144 -1.59 7.01 -1.66
N LYS A 145 -2.62 6.49 -2.34
CA LYS A 145 -3.82 7.27 -2.70
C LYS A 145 -4.54 7.75 -1.45
N PHE A 146 -4.76 6.89 -0.46
CA PHE A 146 -5.38 7.25 0.81
C PHE A 146 -4.63 8.39 1.51
N LEU A 147 -3.31 8.26 1.68
CA LEU A 147 -2.48 9.27 2.34
C LEU A 147 -2.32 10.58 1.54
N SER A 148 -2.54 10.55 0.23
CA SER A 148 -2.59 11.76 -0.60
C SER A 148 -3.96 12.43 -0.59
N ILE A 149 -5.05 11.63 -0.58
CA ILE A 149 -6.42 12.13 -0.59
C ILE A 149 -6.82 12.68 0.78
N SER A 150 -6.38 12.07 1.88
CA SER A 150 -6.77 12.51 3.22
C SER A 150 -6.49 13.99 3.51
N PRO A 151 -5.28 14.55 3.30
CA PRO A 151 -5.03 15.97 3.52
C PRO A 151 -5.87 16.87 2.59
N ILE A 152 -6.21 16.41 1.38
CA ILE A 152 -7.09 17.14 0.46
C ILE A 152 -8.51 17.21 1.03
N VAL A 153 -9.06 16.09 1.51
CA VAL A 153 -10.39 16.06 2.13
C VAL A 153 -10.42 16.94 3.38
N LEU A 154 -9.40 16.87 4.22
CA LEU A 154 -9.31 17.69 5.42
C LEU A 154 -9.23 19.19 5.10
N TYR A 155 -8.47 19.56 4.06
CA TYR A 155 -8.41 20.93 3.56
C TYR A 155 -9.77 21.43 3.05
N LEU A 156 -10.51 20.61 2.30
CA LEU A 156 -11.84 20.97 1.80
C LEU A 156 -12.83 21.19 2.94
N LEU A 157 -12.83 20.32 3.95
CA LEU A 157 -13.62 20.49 5.17
C LEU A 157 -13.23 21.78 5.90
N ALA A 158 -11.93 22.01 6.11
CA ALA A 158 -11.46 23.22 6.77
C ALA A 158 -11.89 24.49 6.01
N SER A 159 -11.77 24.48 4.68
CA SER A 159 -12.16 25.62 3.82
C SER A 159 -13.65 25.93 3.91
N PHE A 160 -14.49 24.90 4.02
CA PHE A 160 -15.94 25.05 4.20
C PHE A 160 -16.26 25.73 5.54
N TYR A 161 -15.62 25.28 6.63
CA TYR A 161 -15.87 25.83 7.97
C TYR A 161 -15.19 27.17 8.27
N THR A 162 -14.17 27.55 7.50
CA THR A 162 -13.51 28.87 7.63
C THR A 162 -14.17 29.96 6.77
N THR A 163 -15.33 29.69 6.18
CA THR A 163 -16.09 30.63 5.32
C THR A 163 -15.24 31.33 4.26
N HIS A 164 -14.16 30.68 3.80
CA HIS A 164 -13.18 31.24 2.86
C HIS A 164 -12.56 32.58 3.30
N ASP A 165 -12.35 32.80 4.60
CA ASP A 165 -11.49 33.90 5.05
C ASP A 165 -10.09 33.78 4.44
N ALA A 166 -9.56 34.91 3.96
CA ALA A 166 -8.33 34.93 3.16
C ALA A 166 -7.10 34.43 3.96
N VAL A 167 -7.04 34.71 5.27
CA VAL A 167 -5.92 34.31 6.12
C VAL A 167 -5.94 32.79 6.34
N HIS A 168 -7.10 32.26 6.70
CA HIS A 168 -7.29 30.81 6.88
C HIS A 168 -7.07 30.04 5.57
N PHE A 169 -7.56 30.57 4.46
CA PHE A 169 -7.36 30.00 3.12
C PHE A 169 -5.88 29.92 2.76
N LEU A 170 -5.12 31.00 2.96
CA LEU A 170 -3.70 31.03 2.64
C LEU A 170 -2.90 30.04 3.49
N ILE A 171 -3.15 30.00 4.80
CA ILE A 171 -2.48 29.06 5.72
C ILE A 171 -2.80 27.61 5.36
N ASN A 172 -4.09 27.31 5.15
CA ASN A 172 -4.52 25.96 4.79
C ASN A 172 -3.95 25.52 3.45
N THR A 173 -3.91 26.41 2.46
CA THR A 173 -3.32 26.14 1.13
C THR A 173 -1.81 25.91 1.23
N ALA A 174 -1.08 26.78 1.93
CA ALA A 174 0.36 26.63 2.13
C ALA A 174 0.70 25.30 2.83
N SER A 175 -0.08 24.94 3.86
CA SER A 175 0.10 23.66 4.57
C SER A 175 -0.18 22.46 3.66
N LEU A 176 -1.21 22.51 2.82
CA LEU A 176 -1.53 21.44 1.88
C LEU A 176 -0.44 21.28 0.80
N LEU A 177 0.05 22.40 0.25
CA LEU A 177 1.14 22.37 -0.73
C LEU A 177 2.41 21.75 -0.13
N SER A 178 2.74 22.07 1.12
CA SER A 178 3.94 21.52 1.78
C SER A 178 3.95 19.99 1.84
N VAL A 179 2.77 19.35 1.98
CA VAL A 179 2.65 17.89 2.07
C VAL A 179 2.34 17.22 0.73
N LEU A 180 1.72 17.92 -0.22
CA LEU A 180 1.43 17.39 -1.56
C LEU A 180 2.62 17.48 -2.49
N LEU A 181 3.40 18.56 -2.46
CA LEU A 181 4.58 18.74 -3.32
C LEU A 181 5.54 17.54 -3.25
N PRO A 182 6.01 17.07 -2.08
CA PRO A 182 6.94 15.94 -2.00
C PRO A 182 6.32 14.58 -2.36
N LYS A 183 4.99 14.49 -2.52
CA LYS A 183 4.30 13.28 -2.97
C LYS A 183 4.19 13.18 -4.50
N LEU A 184 4.41 14.27 -5.23
CA LEU A 184 4.36 14.26 -6.69
C LEU A 184 5.50 13.40 -7.26
N PRO A 185 5.24 12.61 -8.32
CA PRO A 185 6.24 11.70 -8.90
C PRO A 185 7.48 12.43 -9.44
N GLN A 186 7.37 13.73 -9.72
CA GLN A 186 8.47 14.58 -10.18
C GLN A 186 9.53 14.85 -9.09
N PHE A 187 9.19 14.72 -7.81
CA PHE A 187 10.12 14.87 -6.69
C PHE A 187 10.62 13.53 -6.14
N HIS A 188 10.34 12.42 -6.84
CA HIS A 188 10.83 11.10 -6.47
C HIS A 188 12.36 11.05 -6.67
N GLY A 189 13.11 10.92 -5.57
CA GLY A 189 14.59 10.89 -5.59
C GLY A 189 15.29 12.25 -5.60
N VAL A 190 14.57 13.35 -5.84
CA VAL A 190 15.09 14.72 -5.74
C VAL A 190 14.30 15.45 -4.66
N ARG A 191 14.73 15.25 -3.41
CA ARG A 191 14.15 15.97 -2.27
C ARG A 191 14.30 17.46 -2.54
N LEU A 192 13.27 18.23 -2.20
CA LEU A 192 13.06 19.68 -2.41
C LEU A 192 14.26 20.60 -2.08
N PHE A 193 15.37 20.08 -1.54
CA PHE A 193 16.60 20.81 -1.20
C PHE A 193 17.90 20.01 -1.42
N GLY A 194 17.94 18.97 -2.27
CA GLY A 194 19.20 18.34 -2.66
C GLY A 194 20.05 17.74 -1.52
N ILE A 195 19.47 17.48 -0.34
CA ILE A 195 20.15 16.94 0.86
C ILE A 195 20.66 15.49 0.63
N ASN A 196 20.44 14.93 -0.55
CA ASN A 196 20.85 13.58 -0.89
C ASN A 196 21.55 13.59 -2.26
N LYS A 197 22.60 14.41 -2.41
CA LYS A 197 23.66 14.16 -3.39
C LYS A 197 24.57 13.10 -2.80
N TYR A 198 24.62 11.95 -3.45
CA TYR A 198 25.77 11.04 -3.39
C TYR A 198 26.47 11.12 -4.73
#